data_AF-A0A7J4CSB6-F1
#
_entry.id   AF-A0A7J4CSB6-F1
#
_cell.length_a   1.000
_cell.length_b   1.000
_cell.length_c   1.000
_cell.angle_alpha   90.00
_cell.angle_beta   90.00
_cell.angle_gamma   90.00
#
_symmetry.space_group_name_H-M   'P 1'
#
loop_
_entity.id
_entity.type
_entity.pdbx_description
1 polymer ?
#
loop_
_entity_poly.entity_id
_entity_poly.type
_entity_poly.pdbx_seq_one_letter_code
_entity_poly.pdbx_strand_id
1 'polypeptide(L)'
;MEFYHVFEVSEVTEDMPRSTDSDPDSNSTIAALRRGWQGQPRIIRWPVYTFAIWAVLVMLIQISAPAPNVESMPTSCPEGSLNCVRVAADGTSFRADGLQPPLVEGTIGEARRVIWLWLEEEQGGKHLRSNSEQMGAVLFFHGQDNTQFWFFPDDIFALTECESGGNRTLVTLQSQSRLGVGDIGENHARLSSLITYLNDYQWSGESCDFFDPDDPINTID
;
A
#
# COMPACT_ATOMS: atom_id res chain seq x y z
N MET A 1 -7.81 -4.62 -84.34
CA MET A 1 -7.15 -4.57 -83.03
C MET A 1 -7.77 -5.61 -82.14
N GLU A 2 -7.10 -6.57 -81.55
CA GLU A 2 -5.82 -7.22 -81.78
C GLU A 2 -5.94 -8.47 -80.89
N PHE A 3 -5.57 -9.64 -81.41
CA PHE A 3 -5.40 -10.87 -80.66
C PHE A 3 -4.24 -10.71 -79.67
N TYR A 4 -4.23 -11.44 -78.54
CA TYR A 4 -3.14 -12.30 -78.01
C TYR A 4 -3.70 -12.96 -76.73
N HIS A 5 -3.90 -14.28 -76.68
CA HIS A 5 -2.95 -15.38 -76.48
C HIS A 5 -2.49 -15.60 -75.02
N VAL A 6 -2.85 -16.80 -74.56
CA VAL A 6 -2.24 -17.68 -73.54
C VAL A 6 -0.71 -17.65 -73.56
N PHE A 7 -0.06 -17.57 -72.40
CA PHE A 7 1.27 -18.13 -72.07
C PHE A 7 1.35 -18.23 -70.53
N GLU A 8 1.21 -19.41 -69.95
CA GLU A 8 2.25 -20.40 -69.60
C GLU A 8 2.82 -20.15 -68.20
N VAL A 9 2.60 -21.15 -67.35
CA VAL A 9 3.09 -21.27 -65.99
C VAL A 9 4.59 -21.55 -66.06
N SER A 10 5.41 -20.69 -65.47
CA SER A 10 6.76 -21.06 -65.05
C SER A 10 6.82 -21.11 -63.53
N GLU A 11 7.04 -22.32 -63.05
CA GLU A 11 7.37 -22.65 -61.67
C GLU A 11 8.78 -22.12 -61.39
N VAL A 12 8.89 -21.12 -60.51
CA VAL A 12 10.18 -20.68 -59.98
C VAL A 12 10.21 -21.07 -58.50
N THR A 13 10.84 -22.21 -58.23
CA THR A 13 11.25 -22.60 -56.89
C THR A 13 12.45 -21.77 -56.48
N GLU A 14 12.22 -20.66 -55.79
CA GLU A 14 13.25 -19.99 -55.00
C GLU A 14 13.33 -20.68 -53.63
N ASP A 15 14.34 -21.53 -53.48
CA ASP A 15 14.82 -22.01 -52.18
C ASP A 15 15.30 -20.82 -51.34
N MET A 16 14.43 -20.32 -50.46
CA MET A 16 14.87 -19.46 -49.37
C MET A 16 15.37 -20.33 -48.20
N PRO A 17 16.60 -20.13 -47.71
CA PRO A 17 17.12 -20.88 -46.58
C PRO A 17 16.31 -20.54 -45.32
N ARG A 18 15.70 -21.58 -44.75
CA ARG A 18 15.18 -21.59 -43.39
C ARG A 18 16.35 -21.28 -42.44
N SER A 19 16.44 -20.04 -41.96
CA SER A 19 17.32 -19.67 -40.85
C SER A 19 16.76 -20.24 -39.54
N THR A 20 16.91 -21.54 -39.34
CA THR A 20 16.93 -22.12 -38.00
C THR A 20 18.34 -21.95 -37.45
N ASP A 21 18.70 -20.71 -37.11
CA ASP A 21 19.78 -20.46 -36.16
C ASP A 21 19.13 -20.40 -34.78
N SER A 22 18.76 -21.57 -34.27
CA SER A 22 18.54 -21.76 -32.86
C SER A 22 19.92 -21.77 -32.21
N ASP A 23 20.33 -20.58 -31.77
CA ASP A 23 21.58 -20.28 -31.11
C ASP A 23 21.93 -21.35 -30.05
N PRO A 24 22.98 -22.18 -30.26
CA PRO A 24 23.32 -23.31 -29.38
C PRO A 24 23.76 -22.88 -27.97
N ASP A 25 23.99 -21.58 -27.75
CA ASP A 25 24.41 -21.03 -26.46
C ASP A 25 23.28 -20.84 -25.44
N SER A 26 22.02 -20.81 -25.88
CA SER A 26 20.87 -20.78 -24.94
C SER A 26 20.70 -22.10 -24.18
N ASN A 27 20.95 -23.23 -24.86
CA ASN A 27 20.92 -24.55 -24.25
C ASN A 27 22.16 -24.79 -23.38
N SER A 28 23.31 -24.20 -23.71
CA SER A 28 24.56 -24.35 -22.95
C SER A 28 24.49 -23.65 -21.59
N THR A 29 23.90 -22.46 -21.53
CA THR A 29 23.69 -21.68 -20.30
C THR A 29 22.65 -22.30 -19.36
N ILE A 30 21.49 -22.73 -19.88
CA ILE A 30 20.49 -23.45 -19.07
C ILE A 30 21.04 -24.80 -18.59
N ALA A 31 21.79 -25.53 -19.43
CA ALA A 31 22.43 -26.79 -19.03
C ALA A 31 23.58 -26.61 -18.03
N ALA A 32 24.31 -25.48 -18.08
CA ALA A 32 25.34 -25.13 -17.10
C ALA A 32 24.73 -24.78 -15.73
N LEU A 33 23.64 -24.01 -15.71
CA LEU A 33 22.88 -23.72 -14.48
C LEU A 33 22.35 -25.00 -13.83
N ARG A 34 21.88 -25.97 -14.64
CA ARG A 34 21.36 -27.26 -14.17
C ARG A 34 22.45 -28.15 -13.53
N ARG A 35 23.69 -28.10 -14.04
CA ARG A 35 24.83 -28.88 -13.51
C ARG A 35 25.37 -28.34 -12.18
N GLY A 36 25.38 -27.02 -11.99
CA GLY A 36 25.80 -26.41 -10.71
C GLY A 36 24.89 -26.75 -9.53
N TRP A 37 23.59 -26.97 -9.79
CA TRP A 37 22.60 -27.30 -8.76
C TRP A 37 22.58 -28.77 -8.33
N GLN A 38 23.02 -29.69 -9.18
CA GLN A 38 22.97 -31.13 -8.91
C GLN A 38 23.99 -31.60 -7.85
N GLY A 39 25.07 -30.83 -7.61
CA GLY A 39 26.11 -31.14 -6.62
C GLY A 39 25.93 -30.55 -5.22
N GLN A 40 24.92 -29.70 -4.99
CA GLN A 40 24.67 -29.10 -3.68
C GLN A 40 24.06 -30.13 -2.70
N PRO A 41 24.53 -30.20 -1.43
CA PRO A 41 23.98 -31.12 -0.44
C PRO A 41 22.48 -30.85 -0.24
N ARG A 42 21.68 -31.93 -0.08
CA ARG A 42 20.20 -31.86 0.02
C ARG A 42 19.71 -30.87 1.07
N ILE A 43 20.53 -30.57 2.08
CA ILE A 43 20.24 -29.65 3.18
C ILE A 43 20.15 -28.18 2.71
N ILE A 44 20.92 -27.76 1.69
CA ILE A 44 20.91 -26.37 1.19
C ILE A 44 19.71 -26.11 0.27
N ARG A 45 19.16 -27.16 -0.35
CA ARG A 45 18.03 -27.01 -1.30
C ARG A 45 16.72 -26.63 -0.62
N TRP A 46 16.45 -27.17 0.57
CA TRP A 46 15.18 -26.91 1.28
C TRP A 46 14.99 -25.43 1.66
N PRO A 47 15.96 -24.74 2.28
CA PRO A 47 15.85 -23.31 2.55
C PRO A 47 15.58 -22.48 1.29
N VAL A 48 16.24 -22.81 0.18
CA VAL A 48 16.06 -22.07 -1.08
C VAL A 48 14.65 -22.27 -1.63
N TYR A 49 14.12 -23.50 -1.62
CA TYR A 49 12.75 -23.75 -2.05
C TYR A 49 11.72 -23.08 -1.13
N THR A 50 11.91 -23.15 0.18
CA THR A 50 11.02 -22.47 1.15
C THR A 50 11.02 -20.96 0.92
N PHE A 51 12.19 -20.35 0.75
CA PHE A 51 12.30 -18.92 0.45
C PHE A 51 11.65 -18.56 -0.89
N ALA A 52 11.86 -19.35 -1.94
CA ALA A 52 11.26 -19.11 -3.25
C ALA A 52 9.72 -19.21 -3.20
N ILE A 53 9.18 -20.19 -2.48
CA ILE A 53 7.73 -20.34 -2.27
C ILE A 53 7.19 -19.13 -1.51
N TRP A 54 7.84 -18.73 -0.42
CA TRP A 54 7.44 -17.56 0.36
C TRP A 54 7.45 -16.28 -0.49
N ALA A 55 8.49 -16.05 -1.29
CA ALA A 55 8.58 -14.89 -2.17
C ALA A 55 7.47 -14.86 -3.23
N VAL A 56 7.13 -16.02 -3.82
CA VAL A 56 6.00 -16.14 -4.75
C VAL A 56 4.68 -15.84 -4.06
N LEU A 57 4.48 -16.32 -2.83
CA LEU A 57 3.27 -16.02 -2.05
C LEU A 57 3.14 -14.52 -1.75
N VAL A 58 4.22 -13.88 -1.30
CA VAL A 58 4.24 -12.42 -1.07
C VAL A 58 3.94 -11.68 -2.37
N MET A 59 4.53 -12.08 -3.49
CA MET A 59 4.24 -11.47 -4.80
C MET A 59 2.76 -11.60 -5.18
N LEU A 60 2.14 -12.76 -4.97
CA LEU A 60 0.72 -12.97 -5.22
C LEU A 60 -0.16 -12.08 -4.32
N ILE A 61 0.21 -11.92 -3.05
CA ILE A 61 -0.48 -11.01 -2.11
C ILE A 61 -0.46 -9.58 -2.67
N GLN A 62 0.71 -9.06 -3.05
CA GLN A 62 0.83 -7.69 -3.57
C GLN A 62 0.00 -7.47 -4.84
N ILE A 63 -0.02 -8.44 -5.75
CA ILE A 63 -0.80 -8.35 -6.99
C ILE A 63 -2.31 -8.39 -6.70
N SER A 64 -2.73 -9.16 -5.70
CA SER A 64 -4.15 -9.30 -5.36
C SER A 64 -4.74 -8.12 -4.59
N ALA A 65 -3.90 -7.21 -4.06
CA ALA A 65 -4.33 -6.07 -3.24
C ALA A 65 -3.74 -4.74 -3.72
N PRO A 66 -4.11 -4.28 -4.93
CA PRO A 66 -3.69 -2.98 -5.43
C PRO A 66 -4.17 -1.86 -4.50
N ALA A 67 -3.43 -0.75 -4.46
CA ALA A 67 -3.83 0.44 -3.74
C ALA A 67 -5.16 0.98 -4.28
N PRO A 68 -6.21 1.11 -3.45
CA PRO A 68 -7.47 1.70 -3.89
C PRO A 68 -7.28 3.19 -4.13
N ASN A 69 -8.01 3.74 -5.10
CA ASN A 69 -8.18 5.19 -5.20
C ASN A 69 -9.28 5.59 -4.22
N VAL A 70 -8.90 6.34 -3.19
CA VAL A 70 -9.80 6.84 -2.14
C VAL A 70 -9.68 8.35 -2.08
N GLU A 71 -10.83 9.02 -2.14
CA GLU A 71 -10.89 10.49 -2.13
C GLU A 71 -11.28 11.05 -0.76
N SER A 72 -11.90 10.22 0.08
CA SER A 72 -12.34 10.57 1.43
C SER A 72 -12.27 9.37 2.36
N MET A 73 -12.26 9.65 3.67
CA MET A 73 -12.31 8.61 4.70
C MET A 73 -13.66 7.88 4.64
N PRO A 74 -13.68 6.53 4.72
CA PRO A 74 -14.92 5.79 4.89
C PRO A 74 -15.68 6.25 6.14
N THR A 75 -17.01 6.33 6.06
CA THR A 75 -17.85 6.81 7.17
C THR A 75 -17.99 5.80 8.31
N SER A 76 -17.80 4.51 8.03
CA SER A 76 -17.92 3.42 9.01
C SER A 76 -17.18 2.17 8.53
N CYS A 77 -16.88 1.27 9.48
CA CYS A 77 -16.48 -0.09 9.14
C CYS A 77 -17.71 -0.90 8.65
N PRO A 78 -17.55 -1.84 7.70
CA PRO A 78 -18.62 -2.74 7.30
C PRO A 78 -19.18 -3.54 8.50
N GLU A 79 -20.48 -3.77 8.53
CA GLU A 79 -21.12 -4.55 9.59
C GLU A 79 -20.52 -5.95 9.72
N GLY A 80 -20.22 -6.35 10.95
CA GLY A 80 -19.62 -7.66 11.23
C GLY A 80 -18.19 -7.84 10.71
N SER A 81 -17.52 -6.77 10.25
CA SER A 81 -16.13 -6.84 9.80
C SER A 81 -15.22 -7.31 10.94
N LEU A 82 -14.34 -8.27 10.63
CA LEU A 82 -13.26 -8.70 11.53
C LEU A 82 -11.89 -8.18 11.07
N ASN A 83 -11.86 -7.33 10.04
CA ASN A 83 -10.66 -6.78 9.42
C ASN A 83 -10.65 -5.25 9.34
N CYS A 84 -11.53 -4.60 10.11
CA CYS A 84 -11.63 -3.14 10.21
C CYS A 84 -11.74 -2.75 11.68
N VAL A 85 -11.05 -1.66 12.03
CA VAL A 85 -11.13 -1.00 13.33
C VAL A 85 -11.23 0.49 13.08
N ARG A 86 -12.16 1.15 13.78
CA ARG A 86 -12.38 2.59 13.70
C ARG A 86 -12.49 3.20 15.09
N VAL A 87 -11.83 4.33 15.28
CA VAL A 87 -11.84 5.11 16.51
C VAL A 87 -12.25 6.55 16.14
N ALA A 88 -13.46 6.93 16.55
CA ALA A 88 -14.11 8.17 16.16
C ALA A 88 -14.97 8.74 17.30
N ALA A 89 -15.06 10.07 17.41
CA ALA A 89 -15.86 10.75 18.44
C ALA A 89 -17.34 10.91 18.09
N ASP A 90 -17.71 10.73 16.82
CA ASP A 90 -19.06 10.87 16.27
C ASP A 90 -19.99 9.66 16.57
N GLY A 91 -19.53 8.70 17.37
CA GLY A 91 -20.25 7.47 17.68
C GLY A 91 -20.11 6.36 16.63
N THR A 92 -19.33 6.55 15.57
CA THR A 92 -19.08 5.52 14.53
C THR A 92 -17.91 4.59 14.86
N SER A 93 -17.36 4.66 16.08
CA SER A 93 -16.31 3.75 16.55
C SER A 93 -16.73 2.28 16.41
N PHE A 94 -15.81 1.44 15.93
CA PHE A 94 -16.06 0.02 15.65
C PHE A 94 -14.84 -0.82 16.00
N ARG A 95 -15.04 -1.87 16.82
CA ARG A 95 -13.95 -2.71 17.38
C ARG A 95 -12.82 -1.90 18.02
N ALA A 96 -13.15 -0.73 18.57
CA ALA A 96 -12.18 0.16 19.21
C ALA A 96 -11.65 -0.40 20.53
N ASP A 97 -12.37 -1.33 21.17
CA ASP A 97 -11.94 -2.09 22.36
C ASP A 97 -11.29 -1.24 23.48
N GLY A 98 -11.83 -0.04 23.71
CA GLY A 98 -11.37 0.89 24.75
C GLY A 98 -10.51 2.05 24.24
N LEU A 99 -10.04 2.00 23.00
CA LEU A 99 -9.36 3.12 22.34
C LEU A 99 -10.29 4.33 22.25
N GLN A 100 -9.73 5.51 22.52
CA GLN A 100 -10.42 6.78 22.42
C GLN A 100 -9.84 7.59 21.26
N PRO A 101 -10.67 8.38 20.56
CA PRO A 101 -10.18 9.26 19.49
C PRO A 101 -9.16 10.25 20.06
N PRO A 102 -7.97 10.37 19.46
CA PRO A 102 -6.98 11.33 19.92
C PRO A 102 -7.48 12.76 19.84
N LEU A 103 -7.12 13.53 20.85
CA LEU A 103 -7.44 14.94 20.95
C LEU A 103 -6.18 15.69 21.33
N VAL A 104 -5.57 16.34 20.34
CA VAL A 104 -4.19 16.82 20.41
C VAL A 104 -4.11 18.34 20.49
N GLU A 105 -3.11 18.84 21.19
CA GLU A 105 -2.89 20.27 21.45
C GLU A 105 -2.02 20.92 20.36
N GLY A 106 -2.43 20.79 19.11
CA GLY A 106 -1.71 21.36 17.97
C GLY A 106 -2.61 21.57 16.76
N THR A 107 -2.03 22.06 15.67
CA THR A 107 -2.76 22.41 14.45
C THR A 107 -3.24 21.17 13.69
N ILE A 108 -4.24 21.32 12.83
CA ILE A 108 -4.70 20.23 11.95
C ILE A 108 -3.56 19.73 11.04
N GLY A 109 -2.72 20.65 10.55
CA GLY A 109 -1.54 20.34 9.72
C GLY A 109 -0.47 19.61 10.50
N GLU A 110 -0.16 20.06 11.72
CA GLU A 110 0.80 19.40 12.61
C GLU A 110 0.38 17.97 12.92
N ALA A 111 -0.90 17.75 13.27
CA ALA A 111 -1.43 16.41 13.55
C ALA A 111 -1.23 15.46 12.37
N ARG A 112 -1.56 15.91 11.16
CA ARG A 112 -1.34 15.13 9.93
C ARG A 112 0.15 14.83 9.70
N ARG A 113 1.04 15.81 9.91
CA ARG A 113 2.49 15.64 9.78
C ARG A 113 3.02 14.58 10.74
N VAL A 114 2.58 14.62 12.00
CA VAL A 114 3.01 13.68 13.04
C VAL A 114 2.52 12.27 12.74
N ILE A 115 1.28 12.12 12.24
CA ILE A 115 0.75 10.82 11.78
C ILE A 115 1.58 10.28 10.61
N TRP A 116 1.94 11.15 9.65
CA TRP A 116 2.79 10.78 8.53
C TRP A 116 4.18 10.32 8.98
N LEU A 117 4.82 11.06 9.90
CA LEU A 117 6.11 10.70 10.47
C LEU A 117 6.07 9.35 11.18
N TRP A 118 5.04 9.09 11.98
CA TRP A 118 4.85 7.78 12.61
C TRP A 118 4.76 6.66 11.57
N LEU A 119 4.03 6.88 10.47
CA LEU A 119 3.89 5.86 9.44
C LEU A 119 5.22 5.55 8.74
N GLU A 120 6.00 6.59 8.39
CA GLU A 120 7.25 6.40 7.65
C GLU A 120 8.40 5.94 8.56
N GLU A 121 8.58 6.56 9.72
CA GLU A 121 9.76 6.35 10.57
C GLU A 121 9.60 5.14 11.49
N GLU A 122 8.43 4.93 12.09
CA GLU A 122 8.23 3.85 13.08
C GLU A 122 7.74 2.56 12.45
N GLN A 123 6.91 2.63 11.41
CA GLN A 123 6.33 1.44 10.77
C GLN A 123 7.02 1.06 9.45
N GLY A 124 7.81 1.96 8.85
CA GLY A 124 8.34 1.76 7.50
C GLY A 124 7.23 1.64 6.44
N GLY A 125 6.06 2.20 6.74
CA GLY A 125 4.90 2.24 5.86
C GLY A 125 5.10 3.21 4.70
N LYS A 126 4.12 3.26 3.80
CA LYS A 126 4.14 4.17 2.65
C LYS A 126 2.93 5.09 2.68
N HIS A 127 3.16 6.38 2.50
CA HIS A 127 2.10 7.31 2.16
C HIS A 127 1.62 7.01 0.73
N LEU A 128 0.32 6.80 0.54
CA LEU A 128 -0.22 6.41 -0.77
C LEU A 128 -0.89 7.56 -1.50
N ARG A 129 -1.65 8.38 -0.78
CA ARG A 129 -2.30 9.57 -1.31
C ARG A 129 -2.92 10.38 -0.18
N SER A 130 -3.02 11.67 -0.35
CA SER A 130 -3.89 12.51 0.46
C SER A 130 -4.56 13.52 -0.45
N ASN A 131 -5.90 13.49 -0.52
CA ASN A 131 -6.61 14.61 -1.11
C ASN A 131 -6.76 15.66 -0.01
N SER A 132 -5.96 16.72 -0.13
CA SER A 132 -6.19 17.96 0.60
C SER A 132 -7.37 18.66 -0.07
N GLU A 133 -8.60 18.26 0.23
CA GLU A 133 -9.66 19.26 0.16
C GLU A 133 -9.38 20.24 1.29
N GLN A 134 -8.61 21.27 0.95
CA GLN A 134 -8.28 22.42 1.77
C GLN A 134 -9.56 23.25 1.99
N MET A 135 -10.57 22.67 2.61
CA MET A 135 -11.70 23.41 3.18
C MET A 135 -11.34 23.89 4.59
N GLY A 136 -10.08 24.29 4.83
CA GLY A 136 -9.60 24.99 6.03
C GLY A 136 -9.86 24.36 7.41
N ALA A 137 -10.59 23.26 7.50
CA ALA A 137 -11.19 22.77 8.74
C ALA A 137 -11.11 21.24 8.89
N VAL A 138 -10.82 20.51 7.81
CA VAL A 138 -10.71 19.04 7.81
C VAL A 138 -9.60 18.62 6.85
N LEU A 139 -8.66 17.77 7.28
CA LEU A 139 -7.66 17.15 6.41
C LEU A 139 -7.77 15.63 6.42
N PHE A 140 -7.72 15.05 5.22
CA PHE A 140 -7.74 13.61 5.01
C PHE A 140 -6.35 13.06 4.68
N PHE A 141 -6.00 11.95 5.31
CA PHE A 141 -4.77 11.18 5.09
C PHE A 141 -5.10 9.72 4.81
N HIS A 142 -4.50 9.17 3.75
CA HIS A 142 -4.50 7.74 3.45
C HIS A 142 -3.07 7.20 3.33
N GLY A 143 -2.74 6.28 4.23
CA GLY A 143 -1.48 5.54 4.26
C GLY A 143 -1.70 4.05 4.06
N GLN A 144 -0.62 3.36 3.71
CA GLN A 144 -0.55 1.90 3.74
C GLN A 144 0.57 1.45 4.66
N ASP A 145 0.25 0.47 5.47
CA ASP A 145 1.23 -0.32 6.22
C ASP A 145 1.15 -1.79 5.77
N ASN A 146 2.23 -2.52 5.95
CA ASN A 146 2.32 -3.93 5.58
C ASN A 146 2.58 -4.80 6.80
N THR A 147 1.78 -5.84 7.00
CA THR A 147 2.03 -6.81 8.09
C THR A 147 3.44 -7.40 7.98
N GLN A 148 4.07 -7.67 9.10
CA GLN A 148 5.38 -8.33 9.12
C GLN A 148 5.30 -9.73 8.50
N PHE A 149 6.41 -10.16 7.88
CA PHE A 149 6.60 -11.48 7.24
C PHE A 149 5.76 -11.77 5.98
N TRP A 150 4.45 -11.53 5.99
CA TRP A 150 3.57 -11.81 4.84
C TRP A 150 3.32 -10.58 3.95
N PHE A 151 3.64 -9.38 4.44
CA PHE A 151 3.45 -8.13 3.72
C PHE A 151 2.00 -7.90 3.25
N PHE A 152 0.99 -8.34 4.00
CA PHE A 152 -0.39 -7.98 3.68
C PHE A 152 -0.55 -6.47 3.76
N PRO A 153 -1.02 -5.80 2.68
CA PRO A 153 -1.24 -4.37 2.70
C PRO A 153 -2.54 -4.05 3.43
N ASP A 154 -2.42 -3.18 4.43
CA ASP A 154 -3.52 -2.64 5.20
C ASP A 154 -3.59 -1.12 5.00
N ASP A 155 -4.80 -0.60 4.88
CA ASP A 155 -5.06 0.82 4.77
C ASP A 155 -5.16 1.47 6.15
N ILE A 156 -4.63 2.68 6.26
CA ILE A 156 -4.74 3.55 7.43
C ILE A 156 -5.32 4.86 6.95
N PHE A 157 -6.43 5.24 7.57
CA PHE A 157 -7.10 6.50 7.32
C PHE A 157 -7.02 7.36 8.57
N ALA A 158 -6.68 8.63 8.38
CA ALA A 158 -6.81 9.64 9.41
C ALA A 158 -7.58 10.84 8.86
N LEU A 159 -8.50 11.35 9.67
CA LEU A 159 -9.23 12.57 9.44
C LEU A 159 -8.94 13.49 10.62
N THR A 160 -8.34 14.65 10.34
CA THR A 160 -8.04 15.65 11.36
C THR A 160 -8.95 16.84 11.19
N GLU A 161 -9.59 17.27 12.27
CA GLU A 161 -10.52 18.41 12.29
C GLU A 161 -10.44 19.15 13.62
N CYS A 162 -10.90 20.41 13.66
CA CYS A 162 -11.01 21.14 14.91
C CYS A 162 -12.10 20.55 15.81
N GLU A 163 -11.81 20.39 17.11
CA GLU A 163 -12.80 20.07 18.12
C GLU A 163 -13.93 21.11 18.12
N SER A 164 -15.18 20.65 18.12
CA SER A 164 -16.34 21.56 18.10
C SER A 164 -16.35 22.49 19.32
N GLY A 165 -16.17 23.78 19.09
CA GLY A 165 -16.11 24.79 20.15
C GLY A 165 -14.83 24.75 21.00
N GLY A 166 -13.82 23.98 20.57
CA GLY A 166 -12.53 23.86 21.22
C GLY A 166 -11.39 24.49 20.41
N ASN A 167 -10.17 24.33 20.92
CA ASN A 167 -8.93 24.81 20.30
C ASN A 167 -7.98 23.66 19.92
N ARG A 168 -8.44 22.42 20.09
CA ARG A 168 -7.64 21.20 19.92
C ARG A 168 -8.03 20.51 18.62
N THR A 169 -7.11 19.73 18.08
CA THR A 169 -7.36 18.93 16.89
C THR A 169 -7.88 17.56 17.31
N LEU A 170 -9.08 17.22 16.84
CA LEU A 170 -9.67 15.89 16.94
C LEU A 170 -9.14 15.04 15.78
N VAL A 171 -8.71 13.81 16.09
CA VAL A 171 -8.25 12.85 15.10
C VAL A 171 -9.18 11.65 15.08
N THR A 172 -9.84 11.43 13.94
CA THR A 172 -10.60 10.21 13.67
C THR A 172 -9.73 9.24 12.89
N LEU A 173 -9.61 8.00 13.38
CA LEU A 173 -8.71 6.99 12.85
C LEU A 173 -9.47 5.75 12.40
N GLN A 174 -9.01 5.14 11.31
CA GLN A 174 -9.49 3.83 10.87
C GLN A 174 -8.34 3.03 10.27
N SER A 175 -8.26 1.75 10.59
CA SER A 175 -7.34 0.81 9.97
C SER A 175 -8.10 -0.40 9.46
N GLN A 176 -7.79 -0.82 8.23
CA GLN A 176 -8.54 -1.85 7.53
C GLN A 176 -7.65 -2.68 6.61
N SER A 177 -7.78 -4.00 6.69
CA SER A 177 -7.07 -4.89 5.77
C SER A 177 -7.72 -4.94 4.40
N ARG A 178 -6.90 -4.91 3.34
CA ARG A 178 -7.39 -5.04 1.96
C ARG A 178 -7.79 -6.46 1.58
N LEU A 179 -7.18 -7.43 2.24
CA LEU A 179 -7.39 -8.85 2.00
C LEU A 179 -7.82 -9.55 3.27
N GLY A 180 -8.47 -10.70 3.07
CA GLY A 180 -8.90 -11.55 4.15
C GLY A 180 -10.17 -11.05 4.84
N VAL A 181 -10.80 -11.96 5.56
CA VAL A 181 -12.02 -11.69 6.33
C VAL A 181 -11.73 -11.18 7.73
N GLY A 182 -10.49 -11.34 8.21
CA GLY A 182 -10.06 -10.95 9.56
C GLY A 182 -8.59 -10.51 9.59
N ASP A 183 -8.24 -9.77 10.65
CA ASP A 183 -6.94 -9.11 10.82
C ASP A 183 -6.10 -9.67 11.99
N ILE A 184 -6.59 -10.69 12.69
CA ILE A 184 -5.98 -11.28 13.90
C ILE A 184 -5.60 -10.25 14.99
N GLY A 185 -6.18 -9.05 14.95
CA GLY A 185 -5.90 -7.95 15.88
C GLY A 185 -4.89 -6.92 15.38
N GLU A 186 -4.28 -7.09 14.20
CA GLU A 186 -3.24 -6.18 13.68
C GLU A 186 -3.76 -4.74 13.52
N ASN A 187 -4.96 -4.55 12.97
CA ASN A 187 -5.53 -3.20 12.79
C ASN A 187 -5.78 -2.50 14.15
N HIS A 188 -6.21 -3.26 15.17
CA HIS A 188 -6.38 -2.71 16.52
C HIS A 188 -5.03 -2.35 17.14
N ALA A 189 -4.05 -3.26 17.06
CA ALA A 189 -2.70 -3.03 17.58
C ALA A 189 -2.04 -1.81 16.92
N ARG A 190 -2.25 -1.65 15.61
CA ARG A 190 -1.78 -0.51 14.83
C ARG A 190 -2.37 0.81 15.32
N LEU A 191 -3.70 0.90 15.46
CA LEU A 191 -4.32 2.11 15.98
C LEU A 191 -3.94 2.38 17.43
N SER A 192 -3.82 1.35 18.27
CA SER A 192 -3.33 1.49 19.64
C SER A 192 -1.91 2.08 19.68
N SER A 193 -1.02 1.61 18.80
CA SER A 193 0.35 2.12 18.68
C SER A 193 0.36 3.59 18.24
N LEU A 194 -0.39 3.93 17.18
CA LEU A 194 -0.51 5.31 16.70
C LEU A 194 -1.08 6.24 17.77
N ILE A 195 -2.17 5.85 18.44
CA ILE A 195 -2.78 6.66 19.50
C ILE A 195 -1.78 6.89 20.65
N THR A 196 -1.03 5.86 21.04
CA THR A 196 0.02 6.00 22.06
C THR A 196 1.08 7.00 21.61
N TYR A 197 1.55 6.89 20.37
CA TYR A 197 2.53 7.82 19.79
C TYR A 197 2.02 9.27 19.78
N LEU A 198 0.76 9.50 19.41
CA LEU A 198 0.15 10.84 19.39
C LEU A 198 -0.02 11.42 20.81
N ASN A 199 -0.30 10.58 21.80
CA ASN A 199 -0.41 11.00 23.19
C ASN A 199 0.94 11.35 23.81
N ASP A 200 2.01 10.67 23.40
CA ASP A 200 3.37 10.90 23.89
C ASP A 200 4.10 12.03 23.13
N TYR A 201 3.57 12.46 21.99
CA TYR A 201 4.12 13.54 21.18
C TYR A 201 4.03 14.90 21.90
N GLN A 202 5.07 15.72 21.75
CA GLN A 202 5.09 17.09 22.25
C GLN A 202 4.56 18.04 21.18
N TRP A 203 3.32 18.50 21.37
CA TRP A 203 2.62 19.39 20.45
C TRP A 203 3.02 20.85 20.61
N SER A 204 2.85 21.64 19.55
CA SER A 204 3.14 23.08 19.55
C SER A 204 2.32 23.89 20.57
N GLY A 205 1.11 23.43 20.93
CA GLY A 205 0.14 24.19 21.71
C GLY A 205 -0.64 25.22 20.89
N GLU A 206 -0.37 25.34 19.59
CA GLU A 206 -1.07 26.26 18.70
C GLU A 206 -2.53 25.84 18.47
N SER A 207 -3.36 26.81 18.10
CA SER A 207 -4.77 26.55 17.78
C SER A 207 -4.93 25.58 16.61
N CYS A 208 -5.95 24.72 16.69
CA CYS A 208 -6.29 23.79 15.61
C CYS A 208 -6.50 24.49 14.25
N ASP A 209 -7.05 25.71 14.25
CA ASP A 209 -7.33 26.52 13.07
C ASP A 209 -6.15 27.41 12.62
N PHE A 210 -5.03 27.35 13.34
CA PHE A 210 -3.83 28.09 12.98
C PHE A 210 -3.29 27.57 11.64
N PHE A 211 -3.26 28.47 10.66
CA PHE A 211 -2.69 28.22 9.36
C PHE A 211 -1.25 28.73 9.34
N ASP A 212 -0.29 27.80 9.31
CA ASP A 212 1.12 28.11 9.07
C ASP A 212 1.36 28.15 7.54
N PRO A 213 1.61 29.33 6.94
CA PRO A 213 1.86 29.43 5.50
C PRO A 213 3.16 28.75 5.06
N ASP A 214 4.09 28.51 5.98
CA ASP A 214 5.39 27.90 5.70
C ASP A 214 5.42 26.39 6.02
N ASP A 215 4.29 25.77 6.41
CA ASP A 215 4.21 24.33 6.67
C ASP A 215 4.55 23.54 5.39
N PRO A 216 5.56 22.65 5.42
CA PRO A 216 5.91 21.80 4.29
C PRO A 216 4.73 21.03 3.72
N ILE A 217 3.74 20.64 4.54
CA ILE A 217 2.52 19.93 4.09
C ILE A 217 1.70 20.75 3.10
N ASN A 218 1.75 22.08 3.16
CA ASN A 218 1.06 22.96 2.20
C ASN A 218 1.71 22.95 0.81
N THR A 219 2.85 22.27 0.65
CA THR A 219 3.59 22.13 -0.62
C THR A 219 3.66 20.69 -1.12
N ILE A 220 3.06 19.73 -0.40
CA ILE A 220 3.01 18.32 -0.81
C ILE A 220 1.77 18.14 -1.69
N ASP A 221 1.95 18.38 -2.99
CA ASP A 221 1.05 17.92 -4.08
C ASP A 221 1.41 16.50 -4.55
#